data_AF-A0A480N5N2-F1
#
_entry.id   AF-A0A480N5N2-F1
#
_cell.length_a   1.000
_cell.length_b   1.000
_cell.length_c   1.000
_cell.angle_alpha   90.00
_cell.angle_beta   90.00
_cell.angle_gamma   90.00
#
_symmetry.space_group_name_H-M   'P 1'
#
loop_
_entity.id
_entity.type
_entity.pdbx_description
1 polymer ?
#
loop_
_entity_poly.entity_id
_entity_poly.type
_entity_poly.pdbx_seq_one_letter_code
_entity_poly.pdbx_strand_id
1 'polypeptide(L)'
;MDTCDLFSSCRKGDVGRVRYLLEQRDVEVNVRDKWDSTPLYYACLCGHEELVLYLLANGARCEANTFDGERCLYGAQSDAIRRALREYKQVTSCRRRDHYYSFLLRLLEQGIHSDVVFMVHGRSFRAHRCILGARSAYFANMLDTKWKGKSVVVLRHPLINPVAFGALLQYLYTGCLDVSVEHVSDCERLAKQCQLWDLLGDLEAKCELCVQPQAQGRGQELAGLPRALKLCSALRSGLQARYVREGADHRAPAGRLTAAGGPGPAGGLCPAH
;
A
#
# COMPACT_ATOMS: atom_id res chain seq x y z
N MET A 1 -12.75 16.62 -21.10
CA MET A 1 -12.70 15.71 -22.26
C MET A 1 -12.51 14.26 -21.82
N ASP A 2 -11.74 14.03 -20.75
CA ASP A 2 -11.34 12.68 -20.31
C ASP A 2 -12.48 11.82 -19.71
N THR A 3 -13.51 12.43 -19.13
CA THR A 3 -14.70 11.70 -18.64
C THR A 3 -15.53 11.12 -19.78
N CYS A 4 -15.78 11.90 -20.84
CA CYS A 4 -16.44 11.40 -22.05
C CYS A 4 -15.64 10.25 -22.69
N ASP A 5 -14.31 10.35 -22.69
CA ASP A 5 -13.42 9.31 -23.20
C ASP A 5 -13.50 8.04 -22.35
N LEU A 6 -13.54 8.17 -21.02
CA LEU A 6 -13.75 7.05 -20.08
C LEU A 6 -15.08 6.32 -20.38
N PHE A 7 -16.20 7.05 -20.47
CA PHE A 7 -17.50 6.44 -20.78
C PHE A 7 -17.50 5.73 -22.14
N SER A 8 -16.86 6.33 -23.15
CA SER A 8 -16.77 5.74 -24.49
C SER A 8 -15.90 4.47 -24.50
N SER A 9 -14.83 4.45 -23.70
CA SER A 9 -13.94 3.30 -23.51
C SER A 9 -14.65 2.17 -22.77
N CYS A 10 -15.46 2.50 -21.75
CA CYS A 10 -16.26 1.53 -21.02
C CYS A 10 -17.35 0.86 -21.88
N ARG A 11 -17.96 1.60 -22.80
CA ARG A 11 -18.91 1.03 -23.77
C ARG A 11 -18.23 0.07 -24.75
N LYS A 12 -17.01 0.39 -25.19
CA LYS A 12 -16.21 -0.43 -26.10
C LYS A 12 -15.57 -1.64 -25.43
N GLY A 13 -15.35 -1.59 -24.12
CA GLY A 13 -14.62 -2.62 -23.37
C GLY A 13 -13.11 -2.47 -23.46
N ASP A 14 -12.61 -1.27 -23.78
CA ASP A 14 -11.17 -1.02 -23.93
C ASP A 14 -10.49 -0.89 -22.55
N VAL A 15 -10.11 -2.04 -21.98
CA VAL A 15 -9.43 -2.14 -20.69
C VAL A 15 -8.10 -1.37 -20.69
N GLY A 16 -7.37 -1.35 -21.82
CA GLY A 16 -6.10 -0.66 -21.93
C GLY A 16 -6.25 0.86 -21.83
N ARG A 17 -7.26 1.41 -22.52
CA ARG A 17 -7.56 2.84 -22.45
C ARG A 17 -8.09 3.24 -21.08
N VAL A 18 -8.98 2.44 -20.48
CA VAL A 18 -9.48 2.69 -19.12
C VAL A 18 -8.34 2.64 -18.10
N ARG A 19 -7.41 1.67 -18.22
CA ARG A 19 -6.18 1.63 -17.40
C ARG A 19 -5.38 2.91 -17.52
N TYR A 20 -5.10 3.36 -18.74
CA TYR A 20 -4.37 4.61 -18.96
C TYR A 20 -5.06 5.82 -18.33
N LEU A 21 -6.39 5.93 -18.46
CA LEU A 21 -7.16 7.05 -17.92
C LEU A 21 -7.18 7.04 -16.38
N LEU A 22 -7.35 5.88 -15.75
CA LEU A 22 -7.36 5.77 -14.29
C LEU A 22 -5.96 5.83 -13.66
N GLU A 23 -4.90 5.43 -14.38
CA GLU A 23 -3.54 5.35 -13.84
C GLU A 23 -2.67 6.56 -14.16
N GLN A 24 -2.77 7.12 -15.38
CA GLN A 24 -1.89 8.18 -15.86
C GLN A 24 -2.54 9.55 -15.84
N ARG A 25 -3.88 9.61 -15.99
CA ARG A 25 -4.65 10.85 -16.03
C ARG A 25 -5.44 11.12 -14.75
N ASP A 26 -5.42 10.17 -13.81
CA ASP A 26 -6.03 10.30 -12.48
C ASP A 26 -7.53 10.63 -12.54
N VAL A 27 -8.23 10.04 -13.51
CA VAL A 27 -9.69 10.21 -13.63
C VAL A 27 -10.40 9.41 -12.55
N GLU A 28 -11.36 10.02 -11.87
CA GLU A 28 -12.13 9.34 -10.82
C GLU A 28 -12.99 8.20 -11.40
N VAL A 29 -12.98 7.04 -10.73
CA VAL A 29 -13.69 5.82 -11.20
C VAL A 29 -15.21 5.91 -11.07
N ASN A 30 -15.71 6.75 -10.15
CA ASN A 30 -17.13 6.90 -9.82
C ASN A 30 -17.75 8.17 -10.41
N VAL A 31 -17.17 8.71 -11.50
CA VAL A 31 -17.75 9.85 -12.20
C VAL A 31 -19.16 9.54 -12.72
N ARG A 32 -19.98 10.58 -12.84
CA ARG A 32 -21.36 10.47 -13.32
C ARG A 32 -21.52 11.26 -14.61
N ASP A 33 -22.25 10.67 -15.55
CA ASP A 33 -22.64 11.37 -16.76
C ASP A 33 -23.94 12.17 -16.56
N LYS A 34 -24.43 12.80 -17.64
CA LYS A 34 -25.67 13.58 -17.63
C LYS A 34 -26.94 12.77 -17.33
N TRP A 35 -26.86 11.44 -17.34
CA TRP A 35 -27.95 10.52 -16.99
C TRP A 35 -27.70 9.85 -15.64
N ASP A 36 -26.83 10.43 -14.82
CA ASP A 36 -26.42 9.90 -13.51
C ASP A 36 -25.87 8.45 -13.59
N SER A 37 -25.28 8.09 -14.73
CA SER A 37 -24.74 6.74 -14.96
C SER A 37 -23.25 6.69 -14.67
N THR A 38 -22.82 5.59 -14.04
CA THR A 38 -21.41 5.33 -13.70
C THR A 38 -20.68 4.55 -14.81
N PRO A 39 -19.34 4.64 -14.89
CA PRO A 39 -18.55 3.82 -15.82
C PRO A 39 -18.78 2.32 -15.62
N LEU A 40 -18.96 1.88 -14.37
CA LEU A 40 -19.26 0.49 -14.01
C LEU A 40 -20.56 0.02 -14.65
N TYR A 41 -21.62 0.84 -14.62
CA TYR A 41 -22.90 0.51 -15.23
C TYR A 41 -22.75 0.21 -16.73
N TYR A 42 -22.00 1.03 -17.47
CA TYR A 42 -21.77 0.79 -18.91
C TYR A 42 -20.97 -0.49 -19.17
N ALA A 43 -19.98 -0.81 -18.34
CA ALA A 43 -19.23 -2.04 -18.45
C ALA A 43 -20.13 -3.27 -18.21
N CYS A 44 -21.03 -3.20 -17.21
CA CYS A 44 -22.02 -4.25 -16.92
C CYS A 44 -23.04 -4.40 -18.06
N LEU A 45 -23.55 -3.28 -18.57
CA LEU A 45 -24.55 -3.23 -19.65
C LEU A 45 -24.02 -3.83 -20.95
N CYS A 46 -22.76 -3.54 -21.28
CA CYS A 46 -22.10 -4.02 -22.49
C CYS A 46 -21.45 -5.40 -22.32
N GLY A 47 -21.51 -6.01 -21.14
CA GLY A 47 -21.03 -7.37 -20.90
C GLY A 47 -19.51 -7.53 -20.78
N HIS A 48 -18.78 -6.43 -20.51
CA HIS A 48 -17.32 -6.44 -20.46
C HIS A 48 -16.81 -6.92 -19.11
N GLU A 49 -16.83 -8.23 -18.88
CA GLU A 49 -16.50 -8.85 -17.59
C GLU A 49 -15.11 -8.46 -17.06
N GLU A 50 -14.06 -8.52 -17.91
CA GLU A 50 -12.70 -8.13 -17.50
C GLU A 50 -12.66 -6.66 -17.04
N LEU A 51 -13.39 -5.79 -17.73
CA LEU A 51 -13.46 -4.37 -17.39
C LEU A 51 -14.25 -4.15 -16.10
N VAL A 52 -15.35 -4.89 -15.88
CA VAL A 52 -16.11 -4.86 -14.63
C VAL A 52 -15.21 -5.23 -13.45
N LEU A 53 -14.47 -6.33 -13.55
CA LEU A 53 -13.53 -6.75 -12.50
C LEU A 53 -12.45 -5.70 -12.25
N TYR A 54 -11.93 -5.08 -13.32
CA TYR A 54 -10.93 -4.01 -13.19
C TYR A 54 -11.52 -2.76 -12.50
N LEU A 55 -12.72 -2.31 -12.88
CA LEU A 55 -13.37 -1.15 -12.27
C LEU A 55 -13.71 -1.40 -10.81
N LEU A 56 -14.27 -2.56 -10.48
CA LEU A 56 -14.52 -2.98 -9.09
C LEU A 56 -13.21 -2.94 -8.31
N ALA A 57 -12.15 -3.58 -8.82
CA ALA A 57 -10.84 -3.61 -8.18
C ALA A 57 -10.23 -2.20 -7.97
N ASN A 58 -10.60 -1.20 -8.77
CA ASN A 58 -10.18 0.20 -8.64
C ASN A 58 -11.15 1.06 -7.81
N GLY A 59 -12.08 0.45 -7.06
CA GLY A 59 -12.95 1.15 -6.12
C GLY A 59 -14.26 1.68 -6.72
N ALA A 60 -14.74 1.08 -7.82
CA ALA A 60 -16.08 1.37 -8.31
C ALA A 60 -17.14 0.94 -7.28
N ARG A 61 -18.09 1.84 -6.99
CA ARG A 61 -19.16 1.61 -6.01
C ARG A 61 -20.21 0.65 -6.57
N CYS A 62 -20.38 -0.48 -5.91
CA CYS A 62 -21.44 -1.45 -6.20
C CYS A 62 -21.93 -2.10 -4.91
N GLU A 63 -22.64 -1.32 -4.09
CA GLU A 63 -23.24 -1.85 -2.86
C GLU A 63 -24.62 -2.42 -3.16
N ALA A 64 -24.90 -3.61 -2.64
CA ALA A 64 -26.23 -4.21 -2.70
C ALA A 64 -27.24 -3.27 -2.01
N ASN A 65 -28.45 -3.17 -2.57
CA ASN A 65 -29.51 -2.26 -2.11
C ASN A 65 -29.24 -0.76 -2.31
N THR A 66 -28.25 -0.38 -3.12
CA THR A 66 -28.08 1.01 -3.59
C THR A 66 -28.62 1.16 -5.01
N PHE A 67 -29.09 2.35 -5.37
CA PHE A 67 -29.59 2.64 -6.72
C PHE A 67 -28.57 2.26 -7.81
N ASP A 68 -27.28 2.56 -7.56
CA ASP A 68 -26.18 2.26 -8.48
C ASP A 68 -25.89 0.74 -8.56
N GLY A 69 -25.87 0.05 -7.42
CA GLY A 69 -25.66 -1.41 -7.35
C GLY A 69 -26.78 -2.19 -8.02
N GLU A 70 -28.04 -1.83 -7.74
CA GLU A 70 -29.22 -2.44 -8.37
C GLU A 70 -29.24 -2.19 -9.88
N ARG A 71 -28.85 -1.00 -10.36
CA ARG A 71 -28.71 -0.71 -11.80
C ARG A 71 -27.65 -1.58 -12.47
N CYS A 72 -26.50 -1.77 -11.83
CA CYS A 72 -25.44 -2.61 -12.36
C CYS A 72 -25.86 -4.08 -12.40
N LEU A 73 -26.55 -4.56 -11.36
CA LEU A 73 -27.08 -5.91 -11.29
C LEU A 73 -28.19 -6.16 -12.33
N TYR A 74 -29.13 -5.23 -12.46
CA TYR A 74 -30.22 -5.30 -13.46
C TYR A 74 -29.67 -5.19 -14.89
N GLY A 75 -28.70 -4.30 -15.11
CA GLY A 75 -28.07 -4.08 -16.40
C GLY A 75 -27.03 -5.15 -16.78
N ALA A 76 -26.66 -6.06 -15.88
CA ALA A 76 -25.62 -7.04 -16.15
C ALA A 76 -26.01 -8.03 -17.28
N GLN A 77 -25.23 -8.00 -18.35
CA GLN A 77 -25.48 -8.85 -19.53
C GLN A 77 -25.25 -10.34 -19.27
N SER A 78 -24.32 -10.70 -18.37
CA SER A 78 -23.95 -12.09 -18.07
C SER A 78 -24.11 -12.46 -16.60
N ASP A 79 -24.37 -13.76 -16.34
CA ASP A 79 -24.40 -14.29 -14.97
C ASP A 79 -23.05 -14.20 -14.27
N ALA A 80 -21.95 -14.23 -15.02
CA ALA A 80 -20.61 -14.03 -14.49
C ALA A 80 -20.45 -12.62 -13.89
N ILE A 81 -20.94 -11.59 -14.59
CA ILE A 81 -20.96 -10.21 -14.08
C ILE A 81 -21.88 -10.10 -12.86
N ARG A 82 -23.08 -10.69 -12.88
CA ARG A 82 -23.99 -10.67 -11.71
C ARG A 82 -23.36 -11.32 -10.49
N ARG A 83 -22.67 -12.45 -10.69
CA ARG A 83 -21.95 -13.15 -9.63
C ARG A 83 -20.82 -12.28 -9.10
N ALA A 84 -20.00 -11.71 -9.99
CA ALA A 84 -18.92 -10.80 -9.61
C ALA A 84 -19.43 -9.61 -8.78
N LEU A 85 -20.52 -8.95 -9.20
CA LEU A 85 -21.10 -7.82 -8.46
C LEU A 85 -21.65 -8.22 -7.08
N ARG A 86 -22.26 -9.41 -6.95
CA ARG A 86 -22.79 -9.92 -5.66
C ARG A 86 -21.69 -10.37 -4.70
N GLU A 87 -20.65 -11.00 -5.24
CA GLU A 87 -19.48 -11.47 -4.48
C GLU A 87 -18.56 -10.32 -4.09
N TYR A 88 -18.56 -9.24 -4.87
CA TYR A 88 -17.82 -8.01 -4.58
C TYR A 88 -18.48 -7.23 -3.43
N LYS A 89 -18.43 -7.80 -2.23
CA LYS A 89 -18.55 -7.02 -1.00
C LYS A 89 -17.33 -6.12 -0.98
N GLN A 90 -17.56 -4.80 -1.02
CA GLN A 90 -16.50 -3.84 -0.74
C GLN A 90 -15.85 -4.27 0.58
N VAL A 91 -14.66 -4.85 0.49
CA VAL A 91 -13.72 -4.86 1.60
C VAL A 91 -13.28 -3.42 1.69
N THR A 92 -14.09 -2.63 2.38
CA THR A 92 -13.86 -1.22 2.64
C THR A 92 -12.58 -1.14 3.46
N SER A 93 -11.44 -0.90 2.80
CA SER A 93 -10.23 -0.38 3.46
C SER A 93 -9.09 -0.02 2.50
N CYS A 94 -8.93 -0.66 1.33
CA CYS A 94 -7.65 -0.50 0.62
C CYS A 94 -7.77 -0.36 -0.90
N ARG A 95 -8.37 0.74 -1.38
CA ARG A 95 -8.01 1.29 -2.71
C ARG A 95 -8.57 2.68 -3.04
N ARG A 96 -8.72 3.56 -2.05
CA ARG A 96 -8.49 4.96 -2.41
C ARG A 96 -7.01 5.03 -2.78
N ARG A 97 -6.69 5.31 -4.04
CA ARG A 97 -5.38 5.90 -4.37
C ARG A 97 -5.39 7.30 -3.76
N ASP A 98 -5.36 7.36 -2.43
CA ASP A 98 -5.18 8.62 -1.74
C ASP A 98 -3.81 9.11 -2.20
N HIS A 99 -3.71 10.30 -2.77
CA HIS A 99 -2.41 10.89 -3.10
C HIS A 99 -1.44 10.83 -1.90
N TYR A 100 -2.00 10.84 -0.69
CA TYR A 100 -1.32 10.59 0.57
C TYR A 100 -0.68 9.20 0.68
N TYR A 101 -1.31 8.11 0.21
CA TYR A 101 -0.71 6.77 0.18
C TYR A 101 0.59 6.77 -0.63
N SER A 102 0.54 7.23 -1.88
CA SER A 102 1.71 7.26 -2.76
C SER A 102 2.79 8.21 -2.27
N PHE A 103 2.40 9.33 -1.67
CA PHE A 103 3.32 10.27 -1.04
C PHE A 103 4.03 9.67 0.17
N LEU A 104 3.30 9.06 1.11
CA LEU A 104 3.85 8.48 2.33
C LEU A 104 4.70 7.24 2.04
N LEU A 105 4.31 6.43 1.06
CA LEU A 105 5.14 5.31 0.61
C LEU A 105 6.46 5.80 0.02
N ARG A 106 6.42 6.80 -0.87
CA ARG A 106 7.64 7.41 -1.44
C ARG A 106 8.52 8.03 -0.36
N LEU A 107 7.92 8.68 0.63
CA LEU A 107 8.62 9.27 1.77
C LEU A 107 9.37 8.21 2.59
N LEU A 108 8.74 7.05 2.84
CA LEU A 108 9.37 5.92 3.52
C LEU A 108 10.50 5.30 2.68
N GLU A 109 10.27 5.09 1.37
CA GLU A 109 11.25 4.49 0.46
C GLU A 109 12.50 5.36 0.28
N GLN A 110 12.31 6.66 0.09
CA GLN A 110 13.42 7.60 -0.13
C GLN A 110 14.11 8.02 1.18
N GLY A 111 13.40 7.95 2.31
CA GLY A 111 13.90 8.35 3.62
C GLY A 111 14.30 9.83 3.70
N ILE A 112 13.71 10.69 2.88
CA ILE A 112 14.00 12.13 2.86
C ILE A 112 13.52 12.73 4.19
N HIS A 113 14.38 13.48 4.88
CA HIS A 113 14.11 14.07 6.20
C HIS A 113 13.86 13.06 7.33
N SER A 114 14.32 11.81 7.18
CA SER A 114 14.26 10.84 8.28
C SER A 114 15.10 11.30 9.48
N ASP A 115 14.52 11.25 10.67
CA ASP A 115 15.11 11.68 11.94
C ASP A 115 15.44 10.50 12.88
N VAL A 116 15.12 9.27 12.45
CA VAL A 116 15.48 8.04 13.15
C VAL A 116 15.82 6.92 12.18
N VAL A 117 16.81 6.11 12.53
CA VAL A 117 17.21 4.91 11.79
C VAL A 117 17.10 3.68 12.70
N PHE A 118 16.32 2.68 12.30
CA PHE A 118 16.25 1.39 12.98
C PHE A 118 17.23 0.41 12.35
N MET A 119 18.08 -0.20 13.18
CA MET A 119 19.00 -1.26 12.78
C MET A 119 18.46 -2.60 13.25
N VAL A 120 18.05 -3.46 12.31
CA VAL A 120 17.46 -4.78 12.55
C VAL A 120 18.29 -5.83 11.82
N HIS A 121 19.01 -6.68 12.56
CA HIS A 121 19.86 -7.74 11.99
C HIS A 121 20.76 -7.29 10.82
N GLY A 122 21.38 -6.12 10.95
CA GLY A 122 22.29 -5.55 9.94
C GLY A 122 21.60 -4.76 8.82
N ARG A 123 20.26 -4.73 8.78
CA ARG A 123 19.50 -3.87 7.86
C ARG A 123 19.11 -2.55 8.52
N SER A 124 19.26 -1.46 7.79
CA SER A 124 18.87 -0.11 8.22
C SER A 124 17.50 0.26 7.64
N PHE A 125 16.65 0.85 8.47
CA PHE A 125 15.34 1.35 8.10
C PHE A 125 15.23 2.81 8.54
N ARG A 126 15.21 3.73 7.57
CA ARG A 126 15.00 5.16 7.83
C ARG A 126 13.52 5.41 8.08
N ALA A 127 13.19 6.22 9.08
CA ALA A 127 11.81 6.55 9.41
C ALA A 127 11.69 7.95 10.04
N HIS A 128 10.44 8.36 10.28
CA HIS A 128 10.06 9.67 10.79
C HIS A 128 9.35 9.52 12.14
N ARG A 129 9.91 10.12 13.20
CA ARG A 129 9.36 10.06 14.57
C ARG A 129 7.93 10.55 14.64
N CYS A 130 7.62 11.64 13.93
CA CYS A 130 6.28 12.23 13.91
C CYS A 130 5.21 11.28 13.36
N ILE A 131 5.52 10.56 12.28
CA ILE A 131 4.60 9.59 11.66
C ILE A 131 4.41 8.39 12.59
N LEU A 132 5.51 7.81 13.09
CA LEU A 132 5.45 6.65 13.99
C LEU A 132 4.71 6.97 15.29
N GLY A 133 4.98 8.12 15.91
CA GLY A 133 4.34 8.54 17.14
C GLY A 133 2.84 8.84 16.96
N ALA A 134 2.47 9.48 15.85
CA ALA A 134 1.06 9.75 15.55
C ALA A 134 0.25 8.47 15.26
N ARG A 135 0.89 7.44 14.71
CA ARG A 135 0.23 6.19 14.26
C ARG A 135 0.35 5.05 15.26
N SER A 136 1.14 5.19 16.31
CA SER A 136 1.29 4.16 17.33
C SER A 136 1.68 4.76 18.68
N ALA A 137 0.81 4.57 19.67
CA ALA A 137 1.08 4.95 21.06
C ALA A 137 2.33 4.25 21.62
N TYR A 138 2.59 3.01 21.20
CA TYR A 138 3.82 2.29 21.56
C TYR A 138 5.06 3.01 21.06
N PHE A 139 5.11 3.36 19.76
CA PHE A 139 6.26 4.07 19.20
C PHE A 139 6.40 5.46 19.80
N ALA A 140 5.30 6.20 20.03
CA ALA A 140 5.34 7.48 20.72
C ALA A 140 6.03 7.36 22.10
N ASN A 141 5.55 6.44 22.94
CA ASN A 141 6.12 6.21 24.26
C ASN A 141 7.59 5.77 24.21
N MET A 142 7.94 4.87 23.29
CA MET A 142 9.32 4.39 23.14
C MET A 142 10.27 5.49 22.66
N LEU A 143 9.81 6.38 21.77
CA LEU A 143 10.57 7.53 21.26
C LEU A 143 10.79 8.62 22.33
N ASP A 144 9.86 8.74 23.28
CA ASP A 144 9.95 9.68 24.41
C ASP A 144 10.68 9.12 25.63
N THR A 145 10.86 7.79 25.71
CA THR A 145 11.54 7.12 26.82
C THR A 145 12.85 6.49 26.35
N LYS A 146 12.84 5.19 26.01
CA LYS A 146 14.04 4.38 25.75
C LYS A 146 14.87 4.86 24.55
N TRP A 147 14.23 5.49 23.57
CA TRP A 147 14.84 5.97 22.33
C TRP A 147 14.91 7.50 22.24
N LYS A 148 14.70 8.19 23.37
CA LYS A 148 14.83 9.64 23.45
C LYS A 148 16.24 10.08 23.08
N GLY A 149 16.33 11.07 22.18
CA GLY A 149 17.61 11.63 21.71
C GLY A 149 18.47 10.72 20.82
N LYS A 150 18.03 9.50 20.50
CA LYS A 150 18.81 8.55 19.67
C LYS A 150 18.47 8.70 18.19
N SER A 151 19.44 9.07 17.36
CA SER A 151 19.28 9.06 15.90
C SER A 151 19.29 7.63 15.33
N VAL A 152 19.94 6.68 16.02
CA VAL A 152 20.01 5.27 15.62
C VAL A 152 19.51 4.37 16.76
N VAL A 153 18.54 3.52 16.44
CA VAL A 153 17.92 2.55 17.35
C VAL A 153 18.26 1.14 16.90
N VAL A 154 19.00 0.39 17.71
CA VAL A 154 19.39 -0.99 17.38
C VAL A 154 18.43 -1.97 18.03
N LEU A 155 17.71 -2.75 17.22
CA LEU A 155 16.84 -3.83 17.66
C LEU A 155 17.61 -5.15 17.59
N ARG A 156 18.00 -5.67 18.75
CA ARG A 156 18.83 -6.89 18.89
C ARG A 156 18.03 -8.17 19.13
N HIS A 157 16.72 -8.08 19.25
CA HIS A 157 15.90 -9.22 19.65
C HIS A 157 15.85 -10.25 18.50
N PRO A 158 16.25 -11.51 18.73
CA PRO A 158 16.50 -12.50 17.67
C PRO A 158 15.25 -12.92 16.90
N LEU A 159 14.06 -12.73 17.48
CA LEU A 159 12.79 -13.06 16.82
C LEU A 159 12.24 -11.91 15.95
N ILE A 160 12.96 -10.80 15.80
CA ILE A 160 12.50 -9.68 14.95
C ILE A 160 12.97 -9.93 13.52
N ASN A 161 12.09 -10.47 12.68
CA ASN A 161 12.39 -10.61 11.26
C ASN A 161 12.46 -9.22 10.59
N PRO A 162 13.54 -8.87 9.87
CA PRO A 162 13.66 -7.56 9.23
C PRO A 162 12.64 -7.34 8.10
N VAL A 163 12.18 -8.41 7.42
CA VAL A 163 11.14 -8.30 6.39
C VAL A 163 9.80 -7.92 7.02
N ALA A 164 9.44 -8.60 8.11
CA ALA A 164 8.23 -8.30 8.87
C ALA A 164 8.27 -6.89 9.50
N PHE A 165 9.44 -6.47 9.99
CA PHE A 165 9.62 -5.10 10.50
C PHE A 165 9.43 -4.04 9.41
N GLY A 166 9.95 -4.28 8.19
CA GLY A 166 9.71 -3.40 7.04
C GLY A 166 8.23 -3.31 6.67
N ALA A 167 7.53 -4.44 6.64
CA ALA A 167 6.09 -4.48 6.38
C ALA A 167 5.28 -3.72 7.45
N LEU A 168 5.68 -3.84 8.72
CA LEU A 168 5.09 -3.09 9.83
C LEU A 168 5.29 -1.58 9.66
N LEU A 169 6.49 -1.14 9.25
CA LEU A 169 6.72 0.28 8.94
C LEU A 169 5.84 0.75 7.78
N GLN A 170 5.74 -0.02 6.70
CA GLN A 170 4.87 0.31 5.58
C GLN A 170 3.40 0.46 6.03
N TYR A 171 2.93 -0.42 6.91
CA TYR A 171 1.59 -0.31 7.48
C TYR A 171 1.40 0.98 8.29
N LEU A 172 2.36 1.35 9.13
CA LEU A 172 2.27 2.59 9.91
C LEU A 172 2.15 3.84 9.02
N TYR A 173 2.83 3.84 7.86
CA TYR A 173 2.78 4.94 6.90
C TYR A 173 1.52 4.94 6.05
N THR A 174 1.07 3.75 5.62
CA THR A 174 0.08 3.65 4.53
C THR A 174 -1.26 3.05 4.94
N GLY A 175 -1.35 2.49 6.15
CA GLY A 175 -2.51 1.70 6.59
C GLY A 175 -2.65 0.36 5.86
N CYS A 176 -1.75 0.03 4.93
CA CYS A 176 -1.80 -1.20 4.14
C CYS A 176 -0.63 -2.11 4.49
N LEU A 177 -0.94 -3.38 4.75
CA LEU A 177 0.07 -4.42 4.92
C LEU A 177 0.19 -5.26 3.65
N ASP A 178 1.35 -5.20 3.00
CA ASP A 178 1.72 -6.07 1.89
C ASP A 178 2.89 -6.97 2.32
N VAL A 179 2.59 -8.26 2.57
CA VAL A 179 3.56 -9.22 3.07
C VAL A 179 3.25 -10.61 2.52
N SER A 180 4.30 -11.37 2.19
CA SER A 180 4.18 -12.78 1.83
C SER A 180 3.59 -13.61 2.98
N VAL A 181 2.81 -14.65 2.64
CA VAL A 181 2.19 -15.58 3.60
C VAL A 181 3.22 -16.16 4.59
N GLU A 182 4.45 -16.39 4.12
CA GLU A 182 5.57 -16.92 4.91
C GLU A 182 5.98 -16.03 6.10
N HIS A 183 5.69 -14.73 6.06
CA HIS A 183 6.08 -13.75 7.08
C HIS A 183 4.90 -13.22 7.90
N VAL A 184 3.69 -13.73 7.68
CA VAL A 184 2.48 -13.29 8.40
C VAL A 184 2.61 -13.54 9.90
N SER A 185 3.09 -14.71 10.30
CA SER A 185 3.27 -15.07 11.71
C SER A 185 4.30 -14.19 12.43
N ASP A 186 5.36 -13.78 11.72
CA ASP A 186 6.35 -12.82 12.22
C ASP A 186 5.73 -11.43 12.38
N CYS A 187 4.91 -10.99 11.42
CA CYS A 187 4.17 -9.72 11.50
C CYS A 187 3.19 -9.71 12.67
N GLU A 188 2.43 -10.79 12.90
CA GLU A 188 1.52 -10.90 14.04
C GLU A 188 2.26 -10.79 15.37
N ARG A 189 3.42 -11.46 15.50
CA ARG A 189 4.24 -11.39 16.71
C ARG A 189 4.74 -9.96 16.96
N LEU A 190 5.19 -9.28 15.91
CA LEU A 190 5.63 -7.88 16.01
C LEU A 190 4.48 -6.92 16.31
N ALA A 191 3.31 -7.12 15.71
CA ALA A 191 2.12 -6.30 15.94
C ALA A 191 1.67 -6.40 17.40
N LYS A 192 1.63 -7.61 17.97
CA LYS A 192 1.36 -7.84 19.40
C LYS A 192 2.39 -7.13 20.29
N GLN A 193 3.68 -7.25 19.97
CA GLN A 193 4.75 -6.62 20.73
C GLN A 193 4.67 -5.08 20.69
N CYS A 194 4.27 -4.52 19.55
CA CYS A 194 4.14 -3.07 19.33
C CYS A 194 2.72 -2.55 19.66
N GLN A 195 1.83 -3.39 20.21
CA GLN A 195 0.47 -3.04 20.59
C GLN A 195 -0.35 -2.42 19.43
N LEU A 196 -0.16 -2.95 18.22
CA LEU A 196 -0.88 -2.53 17.01
C LEU A 196 -2.13 -3.40 16.81
N TRP A 197 -3.20 -3.09 17.54
CA TRP A 197 -4.43 -3.90 17.54
C TRP A 197 -5.19 -3.86 16.21
N ASP A 198 -5.24 -2.71 15.54
CA ASP A 198 -5.88 -2.58 14.23
C ASP A 198 -5.20 -3.48 13.18
N LEU A 199 -3.87 -3.51 13.19
CA LEU A 199 -3.07 -4.39 12.33
C LEU A 199 -3.33 -5.86 12.63
N LEU A 200 -3.54 -6.21 13.90
CA LEU A 200 -3.83 -7.59 14.29
C LEU A 200 -5.18 -8.04 13.74
N GLY A 201 -6.22 -7.19 13.83
CA GLY A 201 -7.52 -7.46 13.22
C GLY A 201 -7.45 -7.60 11.70
N ASP A 202 -6.67 -6.74 11.02
CA ASP A 202 -6.45 -6.82 9.58
C ASP A 202 -5.73 -8.12 9.15
N LEU A 203 -4.80 -8.60 9.98
CA LEU A 203 -4.08 -9.86 9.76
C LEU A 203 -4.98 -11.08 9.96
N GLU A 204 -5.77 -11.09 11.03
CA GLU A 204 -6.71 -12.17 11.34
C GLU A 204 -7.77 -12.31 10.23
N ALA A 205 -8.34 -11.19 9.76
CA ALA A 205 -9.28 -11.18 8.65
C ALA A 205 -8.68 -11.70 7.33
N LYS A 206 -7.40 -11.40 7.05
CA LYS A 206 -6.68 -11.92 5.87
C LYS A 206 -6.38 -13.41 5.98
N CYS A 207 -6.15 -13.93 7.19
CA CYS A 207 -5.93 -15.35 7.44
C CYS A 207 -7.23 -16.16 7.28
N GLU A 208 -8.38 -15.64 7.75
CA GLU A 208 -9.68 -16.31 7.59
C GLU A 208 -10.10 -16.47 6.12
N LEU A 209 -9.77 -15.50 5.27
CA LEU A 209 -9.96 -15.60 3.82
C LEU A 209 -9.07 -16.65 3.16
N CYS A 210 -7.94 -17.01 3.77
CA CYS A 210 -7.04 -18.07 3.30
C CYS A 210 -7.46 -19.48 3.76
N VAL A 211 -8.37 -19.60 4.74
CA VAL A 211 -8.67 -20.86 5.46
C VAL A 211 -10.09 -21.38 5.22
N GLN A 212 -10.91 -20.76 4.35
CA GLN A 212 -12.24 -21.34 4.06
C GLN A 212 -12.12 -22.78 3.49
N PRO A 213 -12.72 -23.80 4.14
CA PRO A 213 -12.62 -25.18 3.70
C PRO A 213 -13.47 -25.38 2.44
N GLN A 214 -12.83 -25.85 1.37
CA GLN A 214 -13.53 -26.41 0.22
C GLN A 214 -14.30 -27.65 0.69
N ALA A 215 -15.61 -27.51 0.94
CA ALA A 215 -16.49 -28.63 1.19
C ALA A 215 -17.47 -28.82 0.02
N GLN A 216 -17.37 -30.04 -0.54
CA GLN A 216 -18.33 -30.79 -1.36
C GLN A 216 -18.35 -30.62 -2.89
N GLY A 217 -17.88 -31.67 -3.57
CA GLY A 217 -18.31 -32.03 -4.93
C GLY A 217 -17.36 -32.97 -5.68
N ARG A 218 -17.44 -34.28 -5.39
CA ARG A 218 -16.79 -35.45 -6.02
C ARG A 218 -16.26 -35.29 -7.47
N GLY A 219 -15.02 -35.76 -7.67
CA GLY A 219 -14.68 -36.66 -8.78
C GLY A 219 -13.99 -36.06 -10.01
N GLN A 220 -12.69 -36.38 -10.13
CA GLN A 220 -11.88 -36.51 -11.35
C GLN A 220 -11.17 -35.27 -11.95
N GLU A 221 -9.85 -35.51 -12.08
CA GLU A 221 -8.84 -34.97 -12.99
C GLU A 221 -8.15 -33.63 -12.73
N LEU A 222 -6.82 -33.77 -12.70
CA LEU A 222 -5.77 -32.77 -12.47
C LEU A 222 -5.65 -31.84 -13.68
N ALA A 223 -6.08 -30.59 -13.55
CA ALA A 223 -5.46 -29.41 -14.18
C ALA A 223 -6.20 -28.12 -13.80
N GLY A 224 -5.64 -27.33 -12.87
CA GLY A 224 -6.10 -25.94 -12.68
C GLY A 224 -6.09 -25.45 -11.24
N LEU A 225 -4.92 -25.09 -10.73
CA LEU A 225 -4.83 -24.18 -9.59
C LEU A 225 -5.54 -22.84 -9.93
N PRO A 226 -6.32 -22.24 -9.00
CA PRO A 226 -7.07 -21.03 -9.28
C PRO A 226 -6.13 -19.84 -9.57
N ARG A 227 -6.37 -19.18 -10.71
CA ARG A 227 -5.63 -18.03 -11.24
C ARG A 227 -5.67 -16.77 -10.36
N ALA A 228 -6.33 -16.79 -9.20
CA ALA A 228 -6.44 -15.68 -8.27
C ALA A 228 -5.11 -15.27 -7.60
N LEU A 229 -4.10 -16.15 -7.60
CA LEU A 229 -2.77 -15.86 -7.02
C LEU A 229 -1.77 -15.21 -8.00
N LYS A 230 -2.11 -15.04 -9.29
CA LYS A 230 -1.18 -14.43 -10.28
C LYS A 230 -1.31 -12.91 -10.44
N LEU A 231 -2.39 -12.28 -9.95
CA LEU A 231 -2.55 -10.83 -10.07
C LEU A 231 -1.74 -10.02 -9.06
N CYS A 232 -1.36 -10.61 -7.92
CA CYS A 232 -0.39 -9.97 -7.02
C CYS A 232 1.07 -10.25 -7.41
N SER A 233 1.39 -11.27 -8.22
CA SER A 233 2.77 -11.55 -8.67
C SER A 233 3.18 -10.80 -9.94
N ALA A 234 2.22 -10.38 -10.77
CA ALA A 234 2.52 -9.66 -12.02
C ALA A 234 2.92 -8.17 -11.81
N LEU A 235 2.57 -7.55 -10.68
CA LEU A 235 3.06 -6.22 -10.29
C LEU A 235 4.37 -6.29 -9.47
N ARG A 236 4.90 -7.50 -9.25
CA ARG A 236 5.92 -7.82 -8.24
C ARG A 236 7.36 -7.72 -8.73
N SER A 237 7.60 -7.45 -10.01
CA SER A 237 8.97 -7.38 -10.58
C SER A 237 9.63 -5.99 -10.49
N GLY A 238 8.86 -4.92 -10.20
CA GLY A 238 9.40 -3.55 -10.15
C GLY A 238 9.76 -3.03 -8.74
N LEU A 239 8.94 -3.36 -7.73
CA LEU A 239 9.01 -2.71 -6.42
C LEU A 239 9.95 -3.44 -5.43
N GLN A 240 9.96 -4.77 -5.43
CA GLN A 240 10.85 -5.55 -4.55
C GLN A 240 12.34 -5.45 -4.94
N ALA A 241 12.64 -5.12 -6.20
CA ALA A 241 14.01 -5.00 -6.69
C ALA A 241 14.74 -3.72 -6.23
N ARG A 242 14.01 -2.69 -5.80
CA ARG A 242 14.63 -1.43 -5.32
C ARG A 242 15.07 -1.52 -3.87
N TYR A 243 14.31 -2.21 -3.03
CA TYR A 243 14.67 -2.42 -1.62
C TYR A 243 15.90 -3.32 -1.42
N VAL A 244 16.28 -4.12 -2.43
CA VAL A 244 17.41 -5.07 -2.34
C VAL A 244 18.73 -4.48 -2.88
N ARG A 245 18.69 -3.43 -3.72
CA ARG A 245 19.89 -3.01 -4.48
C ARG A 245 20.72 -1.88 -3.86
N GLU A 246 20.18 -1.08 -2.96
CA GLU A 246 20.93 0.09 -2.43
C GLU A 246 21.77 -0.21 -1.17
N GLY A 247 21.90 -1.49 -0.78
CA GLY A 247 22.76 -1.91 0.34
C GLY A 247 24.23 -2.17 -0.03
N ALA A 248 24.63 -1.96 -1.28
CA ALA A 248 25.94 -2.33 -1.79
C ALA A 248 26.57 -1.22 -2.65
N ASP A 249 26.68 -0.01 -2.14
CA ASP A 249 27.80 0.87 -2.47
C ASP A 249 27.73 2.16 -1.65
N HIS A 250 28.71 2.36 -0.78
CA HIS A 250 29.49 3.60 -0.66
C HIS A 250 30.50 3.46 0.49
N ARG A 251 31.72 3.06 0.09
CA ARG A 251 32.95 3.33 0.85
C ARG A 251 33.00 4.83 1.17
N ALA A 252 33.08 5.16 2.45
CA ALA A 252 33.53 6.47 2.90
C ALA A 252 34.97 6.71 2.41
N PRO A 253 35.32 7.88 1.85
CA PRO A 253 36.71 8.29 1.77
C PRO A 253 37.12 8.85 3.13
N ALA A 254 38.16 8.25 3.70
CA ALA A 254 38.90 8.79 4.83
C ALA A 254 39.56 10.11 4.42
N GLY A 255 39.24 11.21 5.14
CA GLY A 255 39.88 12.51 5.00
C GLY A 255 40.54 12.91 6.32
N ARG A 256 41.87 13.03 6.29
CA ARG A 256 42.79 13.26 7.41
C ARG A 256 42.51 14.54 8.20
N LEU A 257 42.68 14.41 9.52
CA LEU A 257 43.09 15.48 10.43
C LEU A 257 44.48 15.98 10.07
N THR A 258 44.65 17.29 9.86
CA THR A 258 45.89 18.00 10.18
C THR A 258 45.55 19.36 10.76
N ALA A 259 45.96 19.55 12.01
CA ALA A 259 45.99 20.82 12.71
C ALA A 259 47.20 21.66 12.26
N ALA A 260 47.03 22.98 12.16
CA ALA A 260 48.07 23.96 12.52
C ALA A 260 47.51 25.40 12.44
N GLY A 261 47.69 26.16 13.52
CA GLY A 261 48.25 27.51 13.41
C GLY A 261 47.33 28.74 13.47
N GLY A 262 46.91 29.10 14.69
CA GLY A 262 47.22 30.42 15.30
C GLY A 262 46.54 31.71 14.80
N PRO A 263 46.59 32.80 15.61
CA PRO A 263 45.46 33.72 15.80
C PRO A 263 45.74 35.17 15.34
N GLY A 264 44.68 35.99 15.23
CA GLY A 264 44.82 37.46 15.31
C GLY A 264 43.60 38.26 14.80
N PRO A 265 43.33 39.47 15.35
CA PRO A 265 41.97 39.99 15.55
C PRO A 265 41.67 41.31 14.81
N ALA A 266 40.39 41.66 14.69
CA ALA A 266 39.78 43.01 14.53
C ALA A 266 38.37 42.79 13.93
N GLY A 267 37.27 43.46 14.26
CA GLY A 267 36.97 44.68 15.01
C GLY A 267 35.60 45.18 14.52
N GLY A 268 34.80 45.82 15.39
CA GLY A 268 33.52 46.49 15.07
C GLY A 268 32.28 45.62 15.36
N LEU A 269 31.38 45.88 16.34
CA LEU A 269 30.71 47.12 16.76
C LEU A 269 30.23 47.89 15.50
N CYS A 270 28.95 48.03 15.16
CA CYS A 270 27.81 48.51 15.96
C CYS A 270 26.46 48.41 15.15
N PRO A 271 25.31 48.85 15.69
CA PRO A 271 23.99 48.24 15.48
C PRO A 271 22.95 49.07 14.67
N ALA A 272 21.75 48.48 14.58
CA ALA A 272 20.40 49.06 14.59
C ALA A 272 20.04 50.21 13.63
N HIS A 273 19.00 49.95 12.82
CA HIS A 273 17.87 50.85 12.61
C HIS A 273 16.61 50.06 12.26
#